data_AF-A0A7E4UZM0-F1
#
_entry.id   AF-A0A7E4UZM0-F1
#
_cell.length_a   1.000
_cell.length_b   1.000
_cell.length_c   1.000
_cell.angle_alpha   90.00
_cell.angle_beta   90.00
_cell.angle_gamma   90.00
#
_symmetry.space_group_name_H-M   'P 1'
#
loop_
_entity.id
_entity.type
_entity.pdbx_description
1 polymer ?
#
loop_
_entity_poly.entity_id
_entity_poly.type
_entity_poly.pdbx_seq_one_letter_code
_entity_poly.pdbx_strand_id
1 'polypeptide(L)'
;MNDFRDPRFMQEVRLFENSSERERLDNMSELYAIMMALENLEKVFRCDCVSPREYTAECSKLLAQYKIAVKLLPGLDLDDFLRKYRVNCPAALSRIREDRPTTVAGDAGNATIAEIVAMFITLQDYLKLNERGVEELYPTLNDLRHAMEALKTLPSDFDGAIKVNHWHNKLKGMTASEEISEEEARQMVFEIETAYNSFMRFLRNS
;
A
#
# COMPACT_ATOMS: atom_id res chain seq x y z
N MET A 1 -57.55 -23.93 -7.05
CA MET A 1 -57.72 -25.15 -7.89
C MET A 1 -57.69 -24.66 -9.33
N ASN A 2 -56.65 -24.78 -10.16
CA ASN A 2 -55.41 -25.55 -10.21
C ASN A 2 -54.33 -24.65 -10.81
N ASP A 3 -53.11 -24.68 -10.29
CA ASP A 3 -51.92 -24.44 -11.14
C ASP A 3 -50.74 -25.34 -10.75
N PHE A 4 -51.04 -26.54 -10.26
CA PHE A 4 -50.05 -27.62 -10.08
C PHE A 4 -49.80 -28.39 -11.39
N ARG A 5 -50.16 -27.80 -12.55
CA ARG A 5 -50.04 -28.42 -13.88
C ARG A 5 -49.24 -27.57 -14.88
N ASP A 6 -48.61 -26.48 -14.46
CA ASP A 6 -47.63 -25.80 -15.33
C ASP A 6 -46.37 -26.70 -15.43
N PRO A 7 -46.03 -27.19 -16.63
CA PRO A 7 -44.89 -28.09 -16.84
C PRO A 7 -43.55 -27.50 -16.37
N ARG A 8 -43.45 -26.17 -16.26
CA ARG A 8 -42.25 -25.48 -15.79
C ARG A 8 -41.94 -25.75 -14.32
N PHE A 9 -42.96 -26.04 -13.49
CA PHE A 9 -42.78 -26.42 -12.08
C PHE A 9 -42.52 -27.91 -11.89
N MET A 10 -42.59 -28.72 -12.96
CA MET A 10 -42.32 -30.17 -12.94
C MET A 10 -40.89 -30.51 -13.35
N GLN A 11 -40.06 -29.51 -13.69
CA GLN A 11 -38.67 -29.67 -14.08
C GLN A 11 -37.74 -29.04 -13.04
N GLU A 12 -36.66 -29.75 -12.70
CA GLU A 12 -35.62 -29.20 -11.82
C GLU A 12 -34.91 -28.03 -12.51
N VAL A 13 -34.88 -26.89 -11.83
CA VAL A 13 -34.18 -25.70 -12.30
C VAL A 13 -32.68 -25.94 -12.21
N ARG A 14 -31.98 -25.78 -13.33
CA ARG A 14 -30.52 -25.90 -13.39
C ARG A 14 -29.89 -24.53 -13.18
N LEU A 15 -28.74 -24.51 -12.52
CA LEU A 15 -28.00 -23.28 -12.26
C LEU A 15 -27.32 -22.72 -13.53
N PHE A 16 -26.99 -23.58 -14.49
CA PHE A 16 -26.36 -23.25 -15.76
C PHE A 16 -26.88 -24.17 -16.87
N GLU A 17 -26.84 -23.68 -18.11
CA GLU A 17 -27.25 -24.43 -19.29
C GLU A 17 -26.05 -24.90 -20.14
N ASN A 18 -24.89 -24.23 -19.99
CA ASN A 18 -23.68 -24.52 -20.76
C ASN A 18 -22.39 -24.42 -19.93
N SER A 19 -21.28 -24.88 -20.52
CA SER A 19 -19.96 -24.91 -19.85
C SER A 19 -19.44 -23.53 -19.49
N SER A 20 -19.69 -22.51 -20.31
CA SER A 20 -19.20 -21.15 -20.08
C SER A 20 -19.96 -20.46 -18.94
N GLU A 21 -21.27 -20.66 -18.83
CA GLU A 21 -22.07 -20.21 -17.69
C GLU A 21 -21.63 -20.87 -16.39
N ARG A 22 -21.38 -22.18 -16.44
CA ARG A 22 -20.85 -22.93 -15.29
C ARG A 22 -19.53 -22.34 -14.80
N GLU A 23 -18.56 -22.14 -15.70
CA GLU A 23 -17.25 -21.57 -15.35
C GLU A 23 -17.40 -20.16 -14.77
N ARG A 24 -18.26 -19.32 -15.37
CA ARG A 24 -18.51 -17.97 -14.85
C ARG A 24 -19.13 -18.01 -13.46
N LEU A 25 -20.05 -18.94 -13.19
CA LEU A 25 -20.67 -19.13 -11.87
C LEU A 25 -19.67 -19.67 -10.85
N ASP A 26 -18.80 -20.61 -11.25
CA ASP A 26 -17.74 -21.14 -10.39
C ASP A 26 -16.79 -20.00 -9.98
N ASN A 27 -16.36 -19.14 -10.91
CA ASN A 27 -15.54 -17.96 -10.61
C ASN A 27 -16.27 -16.96 -9.69
N MET A 28 -17.58 -16.74 -9.90
CA MET A 28 -18.38 -15.90 -8.99
C MET A 28 -18.50 -16.49 -7.59
N SER A 29 -18.58 -17.82 -7.48
CA SER A 29 -18.65 -18.53 -6.20
C SER A 29 -17.35 -18.39 -5.42
N GLU A 30 -16.20 -18.43 -6.10
CA GLU A 30 -14.88 -18.23 -5.51
C GLU A 30 -14.73 -16.79 -5.00
N LEU A 31 -15.14 -15.79 -5.80
CA LEU A 31 -15.17 -14.40 -5.35
C LEU A 31 -16.01 -14.24 -4.08
N TYR A 32 -17.24 -14.80 -4.06
CA TYR A 32 -18.10 -14.77 -2.88
C TYR A 32 -17.42 -15.38 -1.66
N ALA A 33 -16.80 -16.55 -1.83
CA ALA A 33 -16.10 -17.26 -0.76
C ALA A 33 -14.94 -16.43 -0.17
N ILE A 34 -14.13 -15.81 -1.02
CA ILE A 34 -13.01 -14.94 -0.60
C ILE A 34 -13.54 -13.75 0.20
N MET A 35 -14.60 -13.08 -0.29
CA MET A 35 -15.17 -11.92 0.39
C MET A 35 -15.73 -12.27 1.77
N MET A 36 -16.45 -13.40 1.89
CA MET A 36 -16.96 -13.87 3.17
C MET A 36 -15.85 -14.35 4.10
N ALA A 37 -14.78 -14.96 3.57
CA ALA A 37 -13.62 -15.33 4.35
C ALA A 37 -12.93 -14.09 4.94
N LEU A 38 -12.75 -13.04 4.13
CA LEU A 38 -12.15 -11.78 4.57
C LEU A 38 -13.01 -11.07 5.63
N GLU A 39 -14.33 -11.03 5.46
CA GLU A 39 -15.26 -10.46 6.45
C GLU A 39 -15.19 -11.20 7.79
N ASN A 40 -15.16 -12.53 7.75
CA ASN A 40 -15.05 -13.34 8.96
C ASN A 40 -13.66 -13.21 9.60
N LEU A 41 -12.59 -13.11 8.81
CA LEU A 41 -11.23 -12.88 9.30
C LEU A 41 -11.15 -11.57 10.08
N GLU A 42 -11.73 -10.49 9.55
CA GLU A 42 -11.83 -9.20 10.23
C GLU A 42 -12.60 -9.33 11.55
N LYS A 43 -13.68 -10.10 11.56
CA LYS A 43 -14.51 -10.30 12.75
C LYS A 43 -13.76 -11.06 13.85
N VAL A 44 -13.08 -12.16 13.51
CA VAL A 44 -12.33 -12.95 14.51
C VAL A 44 -11.11 -12.19 15.02
N PHE A 45 -10.47 -11.37 14.18
CA PHE A 45 -9.38 -10.49 14.62
C PHE A 45 -9.87 -9.44 15.61
N ARG A 46 -11.01 -8.78 15.36
CA ARG A 46 -11.63 -7.84 16.31
C ARG A 46 -12.05 -8.48 17.63
N CYS A 47 -12.23 -9.79 17.66
CA CYS A 47 -12.54 -10.55 18.87
C CYS A 47 -11.28 -11.10 19.57
N ASP A 48 -10.07 -10.68 19.15
CA ASP A 48 -8.79 -11.18 19.66
C ASP A 48 -8.64 -12.71 19.58
N CYS A 49 -9.34 -13.36 18.64
CA CYS A 49 -9.30 -14.82 18.46
C CYS A 49 -8.11 -15.30 17.60
N VAL A 50 -7.38 -14.39 16.96
CA VAL A 50 -6.24 -14.68 16.10
C VAL A 50 -5.15 -13.66 16.35
N SER A 51 -3.89 -14.09 16.33
CA SER A 51 -2.77 -13.18 16.57
C SER A 51 -2.60 -12.16 15.43
N PRO A 52 -2.04 -10.96 15.69
CA PRO A 52 -1.77 -9.97 14.65
C PRO A 52 -0.92 -10.51 13.49
N ARG A 53 0.05 -11.37 13.80
CA ARG A 53 0.93 -11.97 12.79
C ARG A 53 0.18 -12.91 11.84
N GLU A 54 -0.63 -13.81 12.40
CA GLU A 54 -1.44 -14.75 11.60
C GLU A 54 -2.51 -14.01 10.80
N TYR A 55 -3.20 -13.05 11.43
CA TYR A 55 -4.15 -12.18 10.73
C TYR A 55 -3.51 -11.47 9.54
N THR A 56 -2.34 -10.86 9.73
CA THR A 56 -1.65 -10.11 8.67
C THR A 56 -1.33 -11.00 7.47
N ALA A 57 -0.82 -12.21 7.73
CA ALA A 57 -0.48 -13.17 6.68
C ALA A 57 -1.72 -13.63 5.90
N GLU A 58 -2.78 -14.03 6.60
CA GLU A 58 -4.00 -14.54 5.95
C GLU A 58 -4.78 -13.41 5.24
N CYS A 59 -4.84 -12.21 5.81
CA CYS A 59 -5.48 -11.06 5.17
C CYS A 59 -4.76 -10.69 3.87
N SER A 60 -3.42 -10.64 3.88
CA SER A 60 -2.62 -10.37 2.67
C SER A 60 -2.86 -11.41 1.58
N LYS A 61 -2.95 -12.69 1.96
CA LYS A 61 -3.25 -13.79 1.05
C LYS A 61 -4.65 -13.66 0.43
N LEU A 62 -5.67 -13.39 1.25
CA LEU A 62 -7.05 -13.19 0.77
C LEU A 62 -7.18 -11.99 -0.16
N LEU A 63 -6.50 -10.88 0.12
CA LEU A 63 -6.47 -9.71 -0.77
C LEU A 63 -5.79 -10.01 -2.11
N ALA A 64 -4.73 -10.81 -2.12
CA ALA A 64 -4.09 -11.26 -3.36
C ALA A 64 -5.02 -12.17 -4.17
N GLN A 65 -5.70 -13.12 -3.51
CA GLN A 65 -6.67 -14.01 -4.14
C GLN A 65 -7.87 -13.24 -4.71
N TYR A 66 -8.39 -12.25 -3.98
CA TYR A 66 -9.45 -11.36 -4.46
C TYR A 66 -9.06 -10.68 -5.78
N LYS A 67 -7.84 -10.14 -5.87
CA LYS A 67 -7.33 -9.50 -7.10
C LYS A 67 -7.27 -10.47 -8.29
N ILE A 68 -6.99 -11.75 -8.05
CA ILE A 68 -7.01 -12.79 -9.08
C ILE A 68 -8.45 -13.12 -9.48
N ALA A 69 -9.34 -13.35 -8.50
CA ALA A 69 -10.74 -13.70 -8.74
C ALA A 69 -11.49 -12.63 -9.56
N VAL A 70 -11.26 -11.34 -9.29
CA VAL A 70 -11.85 -10.24 -10.07
C VAL A 70 -11.36 -10.25 -11.53
N LYS A 71 -10.07 -10.57 -11.77
CA LYS A 71 -9.53 -10.65 -13.14
C LYS A 71 -10.15 -11.78 -13.96
N LEU A 72 -10.59 -12.85 -13.30
CA LEU A 72 -11.29 -13.98 -13.94
C LEU A 72 -12.76 -13.66 -14.29
N LEU A 73 -13.27 -12.50 -13.87
CA LEU A 73 -14.64 -12.05 -14.09
C LEU A 73 -14.67 -10.70 -14.85
N PRO A 74 -14.31 -10.69 -16.15
CA PRO A 74 -14.30 -9.47 -16.94
C PRO A 74 -15.71 -8.85 -17.01
N GLY A 75 -15.79 -7.53 -16.79
CA GLY A 75 -17.04 -6.77 -16.81
C GLY A 75 -17.92 -6.98 -15.57
N LEU A 76 -17.40 -7.56 -14.49
CA LEU A 76 -18.09 -7.59 -13.20
C LEU A 76 -18.08 -6.21 -12.56
N ASP A 77 -19.25 -5.70 -12.23
CA ASP A 77 -19.42 -4.62 -11.27
C ASP A 77 -19.59 -5.23 -9.87
N LEU A 78 -18.69 -4.87 -8.95
CA LEU A 78 -18.69 -5.38 -7.59
C LEU A 78 -19.95 -4.94 -6.83
N ASP A 79 -20.39 -3.70 -6.97
CA ASP A 79 -21.56 -3.20 -6.23
C ASP A 79 -22.84 -3.92 -6.68
N ASP A 80 -22.97 -4.16 -7.97
CA ASP A 80 -24.08 -4.94 -8.53
C ASP A 80 -24.01 -6.42 -8.10
N PHE A 81 -22.82 -7.01 -8.05
CA PHE A 81 -22.62 -8.37 -7.54
C PHE A 81 -23.09 -8.49 -6.08
N LEU A 82 -22.66 -7.57 -5.22
CA LEU A 82 -23.02 -7.56 -3.80
C LEU A 82 -24.52 -7.37 -3.60
N ARG A 83 -25.14 -6.46 -4.39
CA ARG A 83 -26.59 -6.23 -4.35
C ARG A 83 -27.37 -7.46 -4.83
N LYS A 84 -26.94 -8.07 -5.95
CA LYS A 84 -27.60 -9.23 -6.56
C LYS A 84 -27.59 -10.45 -5.63
N TYR A 85 -26.45 -10.74 -5.01
CA TYR A 85 -26.29 -11.90 -4.14
C TYR A 85 -26.46 -11.59 -2.65
N ARG A 86 -26.87 -10.34 -2.32
CA ARG A 86 -27.13 -9.87 -0.94
C ARG A 86 -25.96 -10.13 0.01
N VAL A 87 -24.76 -9.87 -0.47
CA VAL A 87 -23.53 -10.06 0.30
C VAL A 87 -23.32 -8.84 1.19
N ASN A 88 -23.30 -9.04 2.50
CA ASN A 88 -23.07 -7.97 3.48
C ASN A 88 -21.68 -8.16 4.12
N CYS A 89 -20.69 -7.43 3.61
CA CYS A 89 -19.29 -7.58 4.04
C CYS A 89 -18.58 -6.21 4.16
N PRO A 90 -19.05 -5.31 5.05
CA PRO A 90 -18.54 -3.95 5.15
C PRO A 90 -17.06 -3.90 5.59
N ALA A 91 -16.60 -4.84 6.42
CA ALA A 91 -15.21 -4.87 6.86
C ALA A 91 -14.29 -5.34 5.72
N ALA A 92 -14.71 -6.38 4.99
CA ALA A 92 -14.00 -6.85 3.81
C ALA A 92 -13.86 -5.73 2.75
N LEU A 93 -14.92 -4.97 2.50
CA LEU A 93 -14.88 -3.85 1.55
C LEU A 93 -13.91 -2.75 1.96
N SER A 94 -13.82 -2.43 3.26
CA SER A 94 -12.81 -1.50 3.76
C SER A 94 -11.39 -2.01 3.50
N ARG A 95 -11.12 -3.29 3.78
CA ARG A 95 -9.78 -3.88 3.51
C ARG A 95 -9.45 -3.91 2.03
N ILE A 96 -10.41 -4.25 1.17
CA ILE A 96 -10.25 -4.26 -0.28
C ILE A 96 -9.94 -2.84 -0.80
N ARG A 97 -10.63 -1.82 -0.27
CA ARG A 97 -10.38 -0.41 -0.64
C ARG A 97 -9.00 0.07 -0.22
N GLU A 98 -8.53 -0.36 0.95
CA GLU A 98 -7.22 0.00 1.49
C GLU A 98 -6.07 -0.84 0.91
N ASP A 99 -6.39 -2.00 0.31
CA ASP A 99 -5.47 -3.00 -0.22
C ASP A 99 -4.36 -3.43 0.76
N ARG A 100 -4.68 -3.49 2.07
CA ARG A 100 -3.76 -3.91 3.13
C ARG A 100 -4.48 -4.39 4.40
N PRO A 101 -3.85 -5.25 5.23
CA PRO A 101 -4.36 -5.61 6.54
C PRO A 101 -4.36 -4.43 7.52
N THR A 102 -5.28 -4.44 8.49
CA THR A 102 -5.42 -3.37 9.51
C THR A 102 -4.16 -3.16 10.35
N THR A 103 -3.44 -4.23 10.64
CA THR A 103 -2.19 -4.25 11.41
C THR A 103 -1.02 -3.57 10.69
N VAL A 104 -1.09 -3.45 9.37
CA VAL A 104 -0.01 -2.83 8.55
C VAL A 104 -0.19 -1.32 8.44
N ALA A 105 -1.26 -0.76 9.01
CA ALA A 105 -1.34 0.66 9.30
C ALA A 105 -0.38 1.00 10.47
N GLY A 106 0.93 1.02 10.20
CA GLY A 106 1.94 1.29 11.20
C GLY A 106 3.32 0.80 10.82
N ASP A 107 3.56 -0.51 10.71
CA ASP A 107 4.93 -1.05 10.78
C ASP A 107 5.85 -0.73 9.59
N ALA A 108 5.38 -0.88 8.35
CA ALA A 108 6.22 -0.56 7.19
C ALA A 108 6.46 0.95 7.09
N GLY A 109 5.44 1.77 7.39
CA GLY A 109 5.58 3.21 7.48
C GLY A 109 6.57 3.61 8.58
N ASN A 110 6.45 3.02 9.78
CA ASN A 110 7.29 3.33 10.93
C ASN A 110 8.75 2.94 10.71
N ALA A 111 9.02 1.78 10.09
CA ALA A 111 10.39 1.37 9.73
C ALA A 111 10.99 2.33 8.70
N THR A 112 10.26 2.63 7.62
CA THR A 112 10.71 3.61 6.61
C THR A 112 10.87 5.01 7.19
N ILE A 113 10.00 5.44 8.11
CA ILE A 113 10.12 6.71 8.83
C ILE A 113 11.40 6.73 9.66
N ALA A 114 11.70 5.65 10.40
CA ALA A 114 12.92 5.56 11.20
C ALA A 114 14.18 5.60 10.32
N GLU A 115 14.17 4.91 9.18
CA GLU A 115 15.24 4.95 8.18
C GLU A 115 15.44 6.37 7.61
N ILE A 116 14.35 7.05 7.22
CA ILE A 116 14.39 8.44 6.73
C ILE A 116 15.00 9.37 7.78
N VAL A 117 14.56 9.27 9.05
CA VAL A 117 15.08 10.08 10.15
C VAL A 117 16.56 9.81 10.38
N ALA A 118 16.98 8.54 10.38
CA ALA A 118 18.37 8.16 10.52
C ALA A 118 19.24 8.74 9.40
N MET A 119 18.81 8.64 8.13
CA MET A 119 19.56 9.18 6.99
C MET A 119 19.63 10.70 6.99
N PHE A 120 18.57 11.40 7.42
CA PHE A 120 18.64 12.86 7.63
C PHE A 120 19.71 13.23 8.66
N ILE A 121 19.76 12.53 9.80
CA ILE A 121 20.75 12.79 10.85
C ILE A 121 22.16 12.50 10.33
N THR A 122 22.38 11.34 9.70
CA THR A 122 23.67 10.95 9.12
C THR A 122 24.17 11.99 8.11
N LEU A 123 23.30 12.47 7.21
CA LEU A 123 23.67 13.47 6.21
C LEU A 123 24.01 14.82 6.87
N GLN A 124 23.26 15.25 7.88
CA GLN A 124 23.58 16.45 8.65
C GLN A 124 24.92 16.31 9.40
N ASP A 125 25.21 15.13 9.93
CA ASP A 125 26.45 14.86 10.66
C ASP A 125 27.66 14.90 9.72
N TYR A 126 27.58 14.30 8.53
CA TYR A 126 28.64 14.44 7.51
C TYR A 126 28.94 15.92 7.21
N LEU A 127 27.91 16.71 6.93
CA LEU A 127 28.09 18.13 6.60
C LEU A 127 28.65 18.93 7.80
N LYS A 128 28.26 18.61 9.04
CA LYS A 128 28.80 19.24 10.26
C LYS A 128 30.26 18.87 10.53
N LEU A 129 30.68 17.68 10.12
CA LEU A 129 32.07 17.23 10.16
C LEU A 129 32.91 17.80 9.01
N ASN A 130 32.32 18.66 8.16
CA ASN A 130 32.94 19.26 6.98
C ASN A 130 33.33 18.22 5.91
N GLU A 131 32.65 17.07 5.89
CA GLU A 131 32.73 16.11 4.79
C GLU A 131 32.02 16.70 3.57
N ARG A 132 32.75 16.84 2.46
CA ARG A 132 32.27 17.49 1.23
C ARG A 132 32.38 16.60 -0.01
N GLY A 133 32.97 15.42 0.13
CA GLY A 133 33.14 14.48 -0.98
C GLY A 133 31.81 13.89 -1.44
N VAL A 134 31.69 13.73 -2.75
CA VAL A 134 30.52 13.11 -3.38
C VAL A 134 30.40 11.65 -2.94
N GLU A 135 31.52 10.94 -2.76
CA GLU A 135 31.52 9.54 -2.35
C GLU A 135 30.95 9.30 -0.94
N GLU A 136 31.09 10.26 -0.02
CA GLU A 136 30.50 10.22 1.31
C GLU A 136 29.02 10.65 1.31
N LEU A 137 28.70 11.74 0.60
CA LEU A 137 27.37 12.36 0.67
C LEU A 137 26.32 11.66 -0.22
N TYR A 138 26.71 11.27 -1.43
CA TYR A 138 25.76 10.79 -2.44
C TYR A 138 25.06 9.48 -2.07
N PRO A 139 25.72 8.44 -1.53
CA PRO A 139 25.05 7.19 -1.17
C PRO A 139 23.91 7.41 -0.18
N THR A 140 24.18 8.13 0.92
CA THR A 140 23.17 8.43 1.96
C THR A 140 22.02 9.26 1.41
N LEU A 141 22.32 10.24 0.56
CA LEU A 141 21.31 11.09 -0.07
C LEU A 141 20.43 10.32 -1.07
N ASN A 142 21.02 9.39 -1.82
CA ASN A 142 20.30 8.54 -2.75
C ASN A 142 19.33 7.61 -2.02
N ASP A 143 19.78 6.99 -0.93
CA ASP A 143 18.94 6.12 -0.12
C ASP A 143 17.81 6.90 0.57
N LEU A 144 18.11 8.11 1.05
CA LEU A 144 17.11 9.02 1.62
C LEU A 144 16.02 9.35 0.60
N ARG A 145 16.40 9.70 -0.64
CA ARG A 145 15.45 9.97 -1.73
C ARG A 145 14.55 8.77 -2.00
N HIS A 146 15.13 7.58 -2.12
CA HIS A 146 14.37 6.35 -2.38
C HIS A 146 13.42 5.99 -1.24
N ALA A 147 13.85 6.14 0.01
CA ALA A 147 12.98 5.88 1.16
C ALA A 147 11.81 6.88 1.23
N MET A 148 12.05 8.16 0.94
CA MET A 148 10.99 9.16 0.86
C MET A 148 9.99 8.86 -0.27
N GLU A 149 10.44 8.37 -1.43
CA GLU A 149 9.56 7.94 -2.52
C GLU A 149 8.74 6.69 -2.18
N ALA A 150 9.30 5.78 -1.37
CA ALA A 150 8.61 4.58 -0.92
C ALA A 150 7.52 4.87 0.13
N LEU A 151 7.62 6.00 0.85
CA LEU A 151 6.67 6.39 1.88
C LEU A 151 5.37 6.93 1.28
N LYS A 152 4.41 6.03 1.02
CA LYS A 152 3.11 6.34 0.39
C LYS A 152 2.27 7.42 1.10
N THR A 153 2.51 7.69 2.38
CA THR A 153 1.80 8.73 3.14
C THR A 153 2.31 10.12 2.81
N LEU A 154 3.50 10.25 2.23
CA LEU A 154 4.11 11.53 1.91
C LEU A 154 3.44 12.14 0.65
N PRO A 155 3.02 13.42 0.70
CA PRO A 155 2.51 14.12 -0.48
C PRO A 155 3.54 14.19 -1.62
N SER A 156 3.09 14.12 -2.87
CA SER A 156 3.97 14.19 -4.05
C SER A 156 4.67 15.55 -4.22
N ASP A 157 4.09 16.61 -3.65
CA ASP A 157 4.58 17.99 -3.66
C ASP A 157 5.25 18.38 -2.33
N PHE A 158 5.63 17.40 -1.52
CA PHE A 158 6.26 17.64 -0.22
C PHE A 158 7.59 18.38 -0.37
N ASP A 159 7.66 19.59 0.19
CA ASP A 159 8.82 20.51 0.11
C ASP A 159 10.16 19.84 0.46
N GLY A 160 10.18 19.00 1.51
CA GLY A 160 11.40 18.29 1.90
C GLY A 160 11.89 17.32 0.83
N ALA A 161 10.98 16.65 0.11
CA ALA A 161 11.34 15.72 -0.97
C ALA A 161 11.88 16.48 -2.19
N ILE A 162 11.34 17.66 -2.49
CA ILE A 162 11.83 18.54 -3.57
C ILE A 162 13.28 18.95 -3.31
N LYS A 163 13.61 19.34 -2.07
CA LYS A 163 14.99 19.70 -1.67
C LYS A 163 15.95 18.52 -1.75
N VAL A 164 15.55 17.35 -1.23
CA VAL A 164 16.36 16.12 -1.33
C VAL A 164 16.62 15.76 -2.79
N ASN A 165 15.61 15.85 -3.65
CA ASN A 165 15.75 15.62 -5.09
C ASN A 165 16.68 16.63 -5.78
N HIS A 166 16.65 17.90 -5.38
CA HIS A 166 17.55 18.92 -5.90
C HIS A 166 19.02 18.54 -5.67
N TRP A 167 19.39 18.24 -4.43
CA TRP A 167 20.76 17.84 -4.07
C TRP A 167 21.15 16.50 -4.69
N HIS A 168 20.23 15.55 -4.76
CA HIS A 168 20.49 14.25 -5.40
C HIS A 168 20.88 14.42 -6.86
N ASN A 169 20.11 15.21 -7.62
CA ASN A 169 20.39 15.46 -9.03
C ASN A 169 21.72 16.21 -9.23
N LYS A 170 22.06 17.12 -8.31
CA LYS A 170 23.34 17.83 -8.34
C LYS A 170 24.52 16.88 -8.14
N LEU A 171 24.51 16.09 -7.06
CA LEU A 171 25.61 15.16 -6.75
C LEU A 171 25.70 14.01 -7.76
N LYS A 172 24.57 13.56 -8.31
CA LYS A 172 24.53 12.53 -9.38
C LYS A 172 25.29 12.97 -10.64
N GLY A 173 25.34 14.28 -10.92
CA GLY A 173 26.08 14.84 -12.06
C GLY A 173 27.58 14.96 -11.83
N MET A 174 28.05 14.75 -10.60
CA MET A 174 29.46 14.86 -10.21
C MET A 174 30.11 13.47 -10.19
N THR A 175 31.43 13.44 -10.31
CA THR A 175 32.26 12.25 -10.13
C THR A 175 32.50 12.00 -8.65
N ALA A 176 32.77 10.73 -8.29
CA ALA A 176 32.98 10.35 -6.89
C ALA A 176 34.14 11.10 -6.20
N SER A 177 35.17 11.48 -6.96
CA SER A 177 36.34 12.22 -6.47
C SER A 177 36.14 13.74 -6.34
N GLU A 178 35.00 14.27 -6.79
CA GLU A 178 34.70 15.69 -6.65
C GLU A 178 34.13 16.00 -5.26
N GLU A 179 34.34 17.24 -4.83
CA GLU A 179 33.75 17.79 -3.61
C GLU A 179 32.80 18.93 -3.96
N ILE A 180 31.77 19.14 -3.14
CA ILE A 180 30.97 20.37 -3.19
C ILE A 180 31.75 21.55 -2.58
N SER A 181 31.45 22.76 -3.05
CA SER A 181 32.08 23.97 -2.52
C SER A 181 31.61 24.28 -1.09
N GLU A 182 32.35 25.12 -0.36
CA GLU A 182 31.96 25.55 1.00
C GLU A 182 30.61 26.29 1.00
N GLU A 183 30.33 27.07 -0.04
CA GLU A 183 29.05 27.76 -0.20
C GLU A 183 27.91 26.78 -0.43
N GLU A 184 28.14 25.75 -1.25
CA GLU A 184 27.17 24.69 -1.50
C GLU A 184 26.92 23.83 -0.27
N ALA A 185 27.96 23.50 0.49
CA ALA A 185 27.84 22.77 1.75
C ALA A 185 26.97 23.55 2.76
N ARG A 186 27.21 24.86 2.91
CA ARG A 186 26.38 25.72 3.77
C ARG A 186 24.92 25.76 3.34
N GLN A 187 24.66 25.85 2.03
CA GLN A 187 23.30 25.80 1.51
C GLN A 187 22.64 24.43 1.74
N MET A 188 23.39 23.35 1.53
CA MET A 188 22.90 21.98 1.75
C MET A 188 22.54 21.75 3.21
N VAL A 189 23.35 22.20 4.16
CA VAL A 189 23.03 22.13 5.60
C VAL A 189 21.67 22.76 5.89
N PHE A 190 21.45 24.00 5.42
CA PHE A 190 20.20 24.72 5.65
C PHE A 190 18.99 24.03 5.02
N GLU A 191 19.13 23.57 3.77
CA GLU A 191 18.03 22.92 3.05
C GLU A 191 17.68 21.53 3.61
N ILE A 192 18.68 20.74 3.99
CA ILE A 192 18.48 19.44 4.62
C ILE A 192 17.88 19.61 6.02
N GLU A 193 18.29 20.61 6.79
CA GLU A 193 17.70 20.91 8.10
C GLU A 193 16.25 21.38 7.98
N THR A 194 15.93 22.24 7.01
CA THR A 194 14.54 22.65 6.77
C THR A 194 13.67 21.50 6.25
N ALA A 195 14.21 20.63 5.39
CA ALA A 195 13.53 19.43 4.92
C ALA A 195 13.21 18.47 6.08
N TYR A 196 14.19 18.21 6.96
CA TYR A 196 14.01 17.40 8.16
C TYR A 196 12.94 17.96 9.10
N ASN A 197 12.98 19.27 9.37
CA ASN A 197 11.99 19.92 10.21
C ASN A 197 10.58 19.88 9.61
N SER A 198 10.46 20.04 8.29
CA SER A 198 9.20 19.86 7.56
C SER A 198 8.68 18.43 7.71
N PHE A 199 9.57 17.44 7.60
CA PHE A 199 9.22 16.02 7.73
C PHE A 199 8.73 15.69 9.14
N MET A 200 9.42 16.19 10.17
CA MET A 200 8.99 16.03 11.56
C MET A 200 7.65 16.71 11.86
N ARG A 201 7.35 17.87 11.25
CA ARG A 201 6.03 18.52 11.36
C ARG A 201 4.94 17.69 10.68
N PHE A 202 5.23 17.15 9.51
CA PHE A 202 4.32 16.25 8.81
C PHE A 202 3.97 15.04 9.68
N LEU A 203 4.96 14.37 10.29
CA LEU A 203 4.73 13.22 11.16
C LEU A 203 3.91 13.55 12.41
N ARG A 204 4.04 14.75 12.99
CA ARG A 204 3.25 15.18 14.16
C ARG A 204 1.78 15.47 13.82
N ASN A 205 1.50 15.81 12.56
CA ASN A 205 0.18 16.19 12.07
C ASN A 205 -0.51 15.07 11.28
N SER A 206 0.14 13.91 11.14
CA SER A 206 -0.37 12.73 10.43
C SER A 206 -1.11 11.78 11.34
#